data_AF-A0A2P2KMX9-F1
#
_entry.id   AF-A0A2P2KMX9-F1
#
_cell.length_a   1.000
_cell.length_b   1.000
_cell.length_c   1.000
_cell.angle_alpha   90.00
_cell.angle_beta   90.00
_cell.angle_gamma   90.00
#
_symmetry.space_group_name_H-M   'P 1'
#
loop_
_entity.id
_entity.type
_entity.pdbx_description
1 polymer ?
#
loop_
_entity_poly.entity_id
_entity_poly.type
_entity_poly.pdbx_seq_one_letter_code
_entity_poly.pdbx_strand_id
1 'polypeptide(L)'
;MEGETMRVMYEPWFVQYKVDVVFAGHVHAYERSERISNVAYNVVNGRCTPLKDLSAPVYITIGDGGNLEGLATKMTEPQPAYSAYREASFGHAIFNIKNRTHAYYSWHRNQDGYAVKADKMWFSNRYWHPVDDSASAKS
;
A
#
# COMPACT_ATOMS: atom_id res chain seq x y z
N MET A 1 5.62 15.64 -7.29
CA MET A 1 4.67 14.63 -6.79
C MET A 1 4.08 15.13 -5.48
N GLU A 2 2.77 15.04 -5.32
CA GLU A 2 2.03 15.69 -4.23
C GLU A 2 2.38 15.14 -2.82
N GLY A 3 2.64 13.83 -2.70
CA GLY A 3 2.97 13.19 -1.42
C GLY A 3 4.41 13.33 -0.93
N GLU A 4 5.33 13.89 -1.73
CA GLU A 4 6.77 13.82 -1.42
C GLU A 4 7.18 14.65 -0.20
N THR A 5 6.59 15.83 -0.02
CA THR A 5 6.90 16.70 1.14
C THR A 5 6.50 16.03 2.45
N MET A 6 5.33 15.38 2.48
CA MET A 6 4.86 14.61 3.63
C MET A 6 5.74 13.38 3.87
N ARG A 7 6.11 12.65 2.81
CA ARG A 7 6.96 11.46 2.88
C ARG A 7 8.31 11.77 3.54
N VAL A 8 8.99 12.84 3.11
CA VAL A 8 10.29 13.25 3.70
C VAL A 8 10.20 13.49 5.21
N MET A 9 9.08 14.04 5.68
CA MET A 9 8.90 14.35 7.11
C MET A 9 8.49 13.14 7.95
N TYR A 10 7.61 12.27 7.43
CA TYR A 10 6.95 11.24 8.25
C TYR A 10 7.32 9.79 7.93
N GLU A 11 7.80 9.47 6.73
CA GLU A 11 8.24 8.11 6.40
C GLU A 11 9.30 7.58 7.40
N PRO A 12 10.30 8.37 7.84
CA PRO A 12 11.23 7.92 8.88
C PRO A 12 10.53 7.52 10.18
N TRP A 13 9.47 8.24 10.58
CA TRP A 13 8.70 7.91 11.78
C TRP A 13 7.81 6.69 11.57
N PHE A 14 7.20 6.53 10.40
CA PHE A 14 6.41 5.34 10.10
C PHE A 14 7.26 4.06 10.18
N VAL A 15 8.49 4.12 9.67
CA VAL A 15 9.46 3.02 9.77
C VAL A 15 9.91 2.82 11.21
N GLN A 16 10.27 3.89 11.93
CA GLN A 16 10.73 3.82 13.33
C GLN A 16 9.68 3.19 14.25
N TYR A 17 8.41 3.57 14.09
CA TYR A 17 7.30 3.08 14.90
C TYR A 17 6.61 1.86 14.30
N LYS A 18 7.17 1.27 13.24
CA LYS A 18 6.72 0.01 12.66
C LYS A 18 5.22 0.03 12.31
N VAL A 19 4.78 1.10 11.66
CA VAL A 19 3.38 1.22 11.21
C VAL A 19 3.03 0.02 10.33
N ASP A 20 1.88 -0.61 10.57
CA ASP A 20 1.47 -1.79 9.80
C ASP A 20 1.05 -1.43 8.37
N VAL A 21 0.22 -0.40 8.24
CA VAL A 21 -0.42 0.04 6.99
C VAL A 21 -0.72 1.54 7.02
N VAL A 22 -0.61 2.20 5.87
CA VAL A 22 -1.03 3.59 5.64
C VAL A 22 -2.07 3.60 4.53
N PHE A 23 -3.26 4.16 4.79
CA PHE A 23 -4.32 4.31 3.80
C PHE A 23 -4.37 5.74 3.28
N ALA A 24 -4.49 5.90 1.97
CA ALA A 24 -4.66 7.18 1.30
C ALA A 24 -5.76 7.10 0.22
N GLY A 25 -6.39 8.23 -0.06
CA GLY A 25 -7.30 8.41 -1.21
C GLY A 25 -6.63 9.25 -2.29
N HIS A 26 -7.34 10.28 -2.77
CA HIS A 26 -6.89 11.28 -3.75
C HIS A 26 -6.68 10.73 -5.17
N VAL A 27 -5.86 9.71 -5.39
CA VAL A 27 -5.80 9.06 -6.71
C VAL A 27 -7.02 8.16 -6.88
N HIS A 28 -7.78 8.38 -7.95
CA HIS A 28 -9.05 7.69 -8.24
C HIS A 28 -8.83 6.30 -8.85
N ALA A 29 -8.08 5.46 -8.15
CA ALA A 29 -7.75 4.09 -8.50
C ALA A 29 -7.35 3.32 -7.24
N TYR A 30 -7.10 2.02 -7.40
CA TYR A 30 -6.57 1.16 -6.36
C TYR A 30 -5.08 0.87 -6.58
N GLU A 31 -4.28 0.96 -5.52
CA GLU A 31 -2.89 0.51 -5.51
C GLU A 31 -2.45 0.02 -4.12
N ARG A 32 -1.64 -1.03 -4.09
CA ARG A 32 -1.01 -1.57 -2.88
C ARG A 32 0.49 -1.70 -3.11
N SER A 33 1.27 -1.14 -2.20
CA SER A 33 2.74 -1.24 -2.25
C SER A 33 3.26 -2.57 -1.67
N GLU A 34 4.51 -2.87 -1.96
CA GLU A 34 5.34 -3.72 -1.13
C GLU A 34 5.74 -2.97 0.17
N ARG A 35 6.28 -3.68 1.17
CA ARG A 35 6.91 -3.01 2.33
C ARG A 35 8.26 -2.46 1.94
N ILE A 36 8.29 -1.16 1.69
CA ILE A 36 9.46 -0.43 1.18
C ILE A 36 9.66 0.86 1.97
N SER A 37 10.91 1.30 2.08
CA SER A 37 11.26 2.61 2.62
C SER A 37 12.24 3.34 1.71
N ASN A 38 12.14 4.67 1.69
CA ASN A 38 13.06 5.57 0.99
C ASN A 38 13.56 6.71 1.91
N VAL A 39 14.10 6.31 3.06
CA VAL A 39 14.51 7.21 4.15
C VAL A 39 16.03 7.43 4.25
N ALA A 40 16.81 6.80 3.37
CA ALA A 40 18.27 6.82 3.44
C ALA A 40 18.92 8.05 2.80
N TYR A 41 18.18 8.86 2.05
CA TYR A 41 18.70 9.99 1.30
C TYR A 41 19.21 11.10 2.23
N ASN A 42 20.43 11.60 2.00
CA ASN A 42 21.02 12.71 2.77
C ASN A 42 21.65 13.80 1.91
N VAL A 43 21.16 13.98 0.68
CA VAL A 43 21.72 14.87 -0.36
C VAL A 43 23.02 14.35 -0.96
N VAL A 44 24.04 14.07 -0.14
CA VAL A 44 25.40 13.72 -0.60
C VAL A 44 25.48 12.27 -1.09
N ASN A 45 24.75 11.35 -0.48
CA ASN A 45 24.90 9.91 -0.72
C ASN A 45 24.17 9.38 -1.96
N GLY A 46 23.29 10.18 -2.58
CA GLY A 46 22.50 9.78 -3.74
C GLY A 46 21.53 8.59 -3.50
N ARG A 47 21.28 8.18 -2.24
CA ARG A 47 20.45 7.01 -1.92
C ARG A 47 18.96 7.36 -1.93
N CYS A 48 18.39 7.49 -3.13
CA CYS A 48 17.00 7.89 -3.35
C CYS A 48 16.11 6.79 -3.95
N THR A 49 16.61 5.55 -4.01
CA THR A 49 15.85 4.39 -4.51
C THR A 49 15.12 3.72 -3.35
N PRO A 50 13.80 3.48 -3.43
CA PRO A 50 13.08 2.71 -2.43
C PRO A 50 13.60 1.27 -2.33
N LEU A 51 13.80 0.78 -1.10
CA LEU A 51 14.31 -0.56 -0.83
C LEU A 51 13.33 -1.33 0.05
N LYS A 52 13.32 -2.66 -0.06
CA LYS A 52 12.54 -3.52 0.83
C LYS A 52 12.93 -3.30 2.28
N ASP A 53 11.93 -3.12 3.13
CA ASP A 53 12.11 -2.88 4.56
C ASP A 53 10.92 -3.47 5.32
N LEU A 54 11.16 -4.55 6.08
CA LEU A 54 10.08 -5.21 6.84
C LEU A 54 9.54 -4.36 7.99
N SER A 55 10.23 -3.29 8.38
CA SER A 55 9.75 -2.31 9.37
C SER A 55 8.87 -1.22 8.74
N ALA A 56 8.84 -1.12 7.41
CA ALA A 56 7.98 -0.16 6.72
C ALA A 56 6.53 -0.64 6.63
N PRO A 57 5.56 0.29 6.59
CA PRO A 57 4.17 -0.03 6.33
C PRO A 57 3.97 -0.52 4.89
N VAL A 58 2.83 -1.17 4.67
CA VAL A 58 2.24 -1.25 3.33
C VAL A 58 1.47 0.05 3.09
N TYR A 59 1.68 0.70 1.95
CA TYR A 59 0.90 1.85 1.52
C TYR A 59 -0.24 1.39 0.62
N ILE A 60 -1.46 1.84 0.89
CA ILE A 60 -2.65 1.49 0.13
C ILE A 60 -3.35 2.76 -0.34
N THR A 61 -3.46 2.91 -1.65
CA THR A 61 -4.33 3.89 -2.30
C THR A 61 -5.70 3.24 -2.51
N ILE A 62 -6.73 3.82 -1.92
CA ILE A 62 -8.13 3.37 -1.98
C ILE A 62 -9.06 4.57 -2.24
N GLY A 63 -8.71 5.39 -3.25
CA GLY A 63 -9.45 6.59 -3.65
C GLY A 63 -10.53 6.34 -4.70
N ASP A 64 -10.86 5.08 -4.94
CA ASP A 64 -11.70 4.55 -6.01
C ASP A 64 -13.19 4.41 -5.63
N GLY A 65 -13.68 5.30 -4.76
CA GLY A 65 -15.05 5.22 -4.23
C GLY A 65 -16.19 5.64 -5.17
N GLY A 66 -15.90 6.09 -6.40
CA GLY A 66 -16.92 6.52 -7.37
C GLY A 66 -17.15 8.03 -7.47
N ASN A 67 -16.09 8.83 -7.35
CA ASN A 67 -16.19 10.29 -7.49
C ASN A 67 -16.57 10.73 -8.92
N LEU A 68 -17.02 11.98 -9.05
CA LEU A 68 -17.53 12.55 -10.30
C LEU A 68 -16.45 12.80 -11.38
N GLU A 69 -15.18 12.85 -11.00
CA GLU A 69 -14.06 13.11 -11.93
C GLU A 69 -13.69 11.86 -12.73
N GLY A 70 -14.15 10.68 -12.29
CA GLY A 70 -13.90 9.40 -12.93
C GLY A 70 -12.60 8.73 -12.45
N LEU A 71 -12.23 7.65 -13.15
CA LEU A 71 -11.07 6.82 -12.80
C LEU A 71 -9.75 7.41 -13.32
N ALA A 72 -8.70 7.28 -12.51
CA ALA A 72 -7.33 7.57 -12.90
C ALA A 72 -6.71 6.35 -13.62
N THR A 73 -6.86 6.28 -14.95
CA THR A 73 -6.44 5.10 -15.74
C THR A 73 -5.00 5.14 -16.23
N LYS A 74 -4.36 6.32 -16.23
CA LYS A 74 -2.96 6.46 -16.67
C LYS A 74 -2.02 6.12 -15.52
N MET A 75 -1.21 5.08 -15.70
CA MET A 75 -0.22 4.63 -14.72
C MET A 75 1.19 4.76 -15.28
N THR A 76 2.18 4.95 -14.38
CA THR A 76 3.59 4.93 -14.76
C THR A 76 3.99 3.54 -15.23
N GLU A 77 4.62 3.46 -16.41
CA GLU A 77 5.10 2.20 -16.99
C GLU A 77 6.63 2.19 -17.14
N PRO A 78 7.31 1.06 -16.85
CA PRO A 78 6.73 -0.18 -16.32
C PRO A 78 6.27 -0.02 -14.86
N GLN A 79 5.47 -0.97 -14.36
CA GLN A 79 5.13 -1.04 -12.94
C GLN A 79 6.40 -1.00 -12.08
N PRO A 80 6.55 0.01 -11.22
CA PRO A 80 7.74 0.13 -10.39
C PRO A 80 7.75 -0.99 -9.35
N ALA A 81 8.95 -1.46 -8.97
CA ALA A 81 9.11 -2.60 -8.07
C ALA A 81 8.53 -2.40 -6.65
N TYR A 82 8.22 -1.17 -6.26
CA TYR A 82 7.54 -0.87 -4.99
C TYR A 82 6.02 -1.07 -5.05
N SER A 83 5.42 -1.14 -6.25
CA SER A 83 3.99 -1.35 -6.46
C SER A 83 3.73 -2.85 -6.58
N ALA A 84 3.01 -3.43 -5.63
CA ALA A 84 2.73 -4.87 -5.62
C ALA A 84 1.52 -5.21 -6.50
N TYR A 85 0.47 -4.38 -6.44
CA TYR A 85 -0.74 -4.52 -7.24
C TYR A 85 -1.34 -3.14 -7.49
N ARG A 86 -1.89 -2.91 -8.68
CA ARG A 86 -2.58 -1.66 -9.03
C ARG A 86 -3.63 -1.92 -10.10
N GLU A 87 -4.79 -1.27 -9.98
CA GLU A 87 -5.87 -1.36 -10.97
C GLU A 87 -6.77 -0.11 -10.91
N ALA A 88 -7.19 0.39 -12.08
CA ALA A 88 -8.18 1.45 -12.18
C ALA A 88 -9.59 0.86 -12.34
N SER A 89 -10.21 0.54 -11.21
CA SER A 89 -11.61 0.14 -11.09
C SER A 89 -12.22 0.83 -9.88
N PHE A 90 -13.53 1.07 -9.88
CA PHE A 90 -14.21 1.53 -8.67
C PHE A 90 -14.40 0.37 -7.70
N GLY A 91 -14.36 0.65 -6.40
CA GLY A 91 -14.41 -0.38 -5.39
C GLY A 91 -14.36 0.15 -3.96
N HIS A 92 -14.15 -0.79 -3.05
CA HIS A 92 -13.89 -0.53 -1.65
C HIS A 92 -13.04 -1.65 -1.05
N ALA A 93 -12.40 -1.38 0.10
CA ALA A 93 -11.60 -2.37 0.80
C ALA A 93 -12.12 -2.66 2.22
N ILE A 94 -11.81 -3.87 2.69
CA ILE A 94 -12.10 -4.33 4.04
C ILE A 94 -10.79 -4.74 4.69
N PHE A 95 -10.46 -4.12 5.82
CA PHE A 95 -9.33 -4.50 6.68
C PHE A 95 -9.85 -5.18 7.95
N ASN A 96 -9.79 -6.51 7.98
CA ASN A 96 -10.43 -7.34 9.00
C ASN A 96 -9.40 -7.89 10.00
N ILE A 97 -9.25 -7.22 11.14
CA ILE A 97 -8.35 -7.62 12.23
C ILE A 97 -8.85 -8.92 12.86
N LYS A 98 -8.01 -9.96 12.87
CA LYS A 98 -8.35 -11.27 13.44
C LYS A 98 -7.88 -11.42 14.88
N ASN A 99 -6.66 -10.99 15.15
CA ASN A 99 -6.02 -11.05 16.45
C ASN A 99 -4.80 -10.11 16.45
N ARG A 100 -4.00 -10.13 17.52
CA ARG A 100 -2.81 -9.27 17.65
C ARG A 100 -1.75 -9.52 16.56
N THR A 101 -1.76 -10.65 15.87
CA THR A 101 -0.75 -11.02 14.87
C THR A 101 -1.23 -10.93 13.43
N HIS A 102 -2.53 -11.06 13.17
CA HIS A 102 -3.07 -11.15 11.81
C HIS A 102 -4.24 -10.20 11.56
N ALA A 103 -4.22 -9.56 10.40
CA ALA A 103 -5.38 -8.94 9.78
C ALA A 103 -5.51 -9.43 8.34
N TYR A 104 -6.75 -9.59 7.87
CA TYR A 104 -7.03 -9.97 6.49
C TYR A 104 -7.53 -8.75 5.72
N TYR A 105 -6.80 -8.38 4.68
CA TYR A 105 -7.15 -7.30 3.77
C TYR A 105 -7.77 -7.87 2.49
N SER A 106 -8.80 -7.20 1.99
CA SER A 106 -9.39 -7.51 0.69
C SER A 106 -9.98 -6.27 0.03
N TRP A 107 -9.74 -6.11 -1.26
CA TRP A 107 -10.34 -5.10 -2.12
C TRP A 107 -11.38 -5.73 -3.05
N HIS A 108 -12.52 -5.05 -3.21
CA HIS A 108 -13.72 -5.51 -3.91
C HIS A 108 -14.09 -4.48 -4.97
N ARG A 109 -14.19 -4.93 -6.22
CA ARG A 109 -14.56 -4.08 -7.36
C ARG A 109 -16.07 -4.00 -7.50
N ASN A 110 -16.58 -2.86 -7.94
CA ASN A 110 -18.02 -2.64 -8.11
C ASN A 110 -18.64 -3.50 -9.22
N GLN A 111 -17.86 -3.87 -10.24
CA GLN A 111 -18.33 -4.74 -11.33
C GLN A 111 -18.36 -6.23 -10.99
N ASP A 112 -17.71 -6.63 -9.88
CA ASP A 112 -17.70 -8.03 -9.45
C ASP A 112 -18.88 -8.34 -8.51
N GLY A 113 -19.12 -9.62 -8.23
CA GLY A 113 -20.08 -10.01 -7.18
C GLY A 113 -19.59 -9.60 -5.78
N TYR A 114 -20.52 -9.33 -4.86
CA TYR A 114 -20.22 -8.80 -3.52
C TYR A 114 -19.19 -9.59 -2.69
N ALA A 115 -19.04 -10.89 -2.93
CA ALA A 115 -18.09 -11.74 -2.19
C ALA A 115 -16.72 -11.88 -2.90
N VAL A 116 -16.59 -11.34 -4.11
CA VAL A 116 -15.39 -11.47 -4.96
C VAL A 116 -14.34 -10.46 -4.52
N LYS A 117 -13.14 -10.97 -4.24
CA LYS A 117 -11.98 -10.18 -3.82
C LYS A 117 -11.02 -10.09 -5.00
N ALA A 118 -10.87 -8.92 -5.59
CA ALA A 118 -9.99 -8.70 -6.73
C ALA A 118 -8.51 -8.66 -6.30
N ASP A 119 -8.24 -8.09 -5.13
CA ASP A 119 -6.94 -8.18 -4.45
C ASP A 119 -7.15 -8.54 -2.97
N LYS A 120 -6.20 -9.26 -2.39
CA LYS A 120 -6.27 -9.76 -1.02
C LYS A 120 -4.87 -9.99 -0.47
N MET A 121 -4.70 -9.81 0.83
CA MET A 121 -3.41 -10.03 1.51
C MET A 121 -3.64 -10.33 2.98
N TRP A 122 -2.79 -11.19 3.56
CA TRP A 122 -2.69 -11.32 5.00
C TRP A 122 -1.63 -10.35 5.52
N PHE A 123 -2.02 -9.49 6.45
CA PHE A 123 -1.10 -8.64 7.19
C PHE A 123 -0.58 -9.38 8.40
N SER A 124 0.75 -9.47 8.53
CA SER A 124 1.38 -9.90 9.77
C SER A 124 1.79 -8.66 10.57
N ASN A 125 1.35 -8.56 11.83
CA ASN A 125 1.56 -7.36 12.63
C ASN A 125 3.06 -7.09 12.88
N ARG A 126 3.51 -5.86 12.64
CA ARG A 126 4.93 -5.49 12.72
C ARG A 126 5.52 -5.49 14.14
N TYR A 127 4.68 -5.54 15.18
CA TYR A 127 5.12 -5.65 16.57
C TYR A 127 5.10 -7.09 17.08
N TRP A 128 3.98 -7.80 16.90
CA TRP A 128 3.74 -9.12 17.46
C TRP A 128 4.12 -10.29 16.54
N HIS A 129 4.25 -10.07 15.22
CA HIS A 129 4.57 -11.11 14.24
C HIS A 129 5.27 -10.52 12.99
N PRO A 130 6.49 -9.96 13.11
CA PRO A 130 7.15 -9.22 12.02
C PRO A 130 7.81 -10.14 10.97
N VAL A 131 7.00 -10.96 10.29
CA VAL A 131 7.44 -11.82 9.17
C VAL A 131 7.20 -11.15 7.83
N ASP A 132 7.87 -11.63 6.78
CA ASP A 132 7.61 -11.19 5.41
C ASP A 132 6.22 -11.69 4.95
N ASP A 133 5.28 -10.76 4.76
CA ASP A 133 3.92 -11.04 4.32
C ASP A 133 3.70 -10.88 2.81
N SER A 134 4.74 -10.53 2.04
CA SER A 134 4.65 -10.31 0.59
C SER A 134 4.23 -11.56 -0.20
N ALA A 135 4.54 -12.76 0.29
CA ALA A 135 4.13 -14.01 -0.32
C ALA A 135 2.61 -14.25 -0.24
N SER A 136 1.94 -13.73 0.79
CA SER A 136 0.50 -13.92 0.98
C SER A 136 -0.37 -13.14 -0.02
N ALA A 137 0.23 -12.16 -0.69
CA ALA A 137 -0.41 -11.35 -1.72
C ALA A 137 -0.41 -12.04 -3.11
N LYS A 138 0.32 -13.14 -3.28
CA LYS A 138 0.50 -13.84 -4.57
C LYS A 138 -0.30 -15.15 -4.69
N SER A 139 -1.09 -15.50 -3.67
CA SER A 139 -1.93 -16.72 -3.58
C SER A 139 -3.43 -16.40 -3.64
#